data_AF-A0A924YDR8-F1
#
_entry.id   AF-A0A924YDR8-F1
#
_cell.length_a   1.000
_cell.length_b   1.000
_cell.length_c   1.000
_cell.angle_alpha   90.00
_cell.angle_beta   90.00
_cell.angle_gamma   90.00
#
_symmetry.space_group_name_H-M   'P 1'
#
loop_
_entity.id
_entity.type
_entity.pdbx_description
1 polymer ?
#
loop_
_entity_poly.entity_id
_entity_poly.type
_entity_poly.pdbx_seq_one_letter_code
_entity_poly.pdbx_strand_id
1 'polypeptide(L)' 'IKTLEAFFACHGNLSQTAEMLIVHRNTLLYRMNRINDIATIDLDRPETRLALHLALTIRRLLALN' A
#
# COMPACT_ATOMS: atom_id res chain seq x y z
N ILE A 1 1.05 -7.21 -2.15
CA ILE A 1 -0.01 -6.41 -2.80
C ILE A 1 -1.12 -6.02 -1.81
N LYS A 2 -1.79 -6.96 -1.11
CA LYS A 2 -2.86 -6.68 -0.12
C LYS A 2 -2.60 -5.50 0.83
N THR A 3 -1.39 -5.37 1.37
CA THR A 3 -1.03 -4.24 2.26
C THR A 3 -1.14 -2.89 1.57
N LEU A 4 -0.66 -2.77 0.33
CA LEU A 4 -0.75 -1.52 -0.43
C LEU A 4 -2.18 -1.23 -0.86
N GLU A 5 -2.94 -2.25 -1.25
CA GLU A 5 -4.36 -2.10 -1.59
C GLU A 5 -5.16 -1.55 -0.39
N ALA A 6 -4.97 -2.13 0.80
CA ALA A 6 -5.60 -1.62 2.03
C ALA A 6 -5.10 -0.21 2.39
N PHE A 7 -3.80 0.04 2.26
CA PHE A 7 -3.22 1.36 2.51
C PHE A 7 -3.86 2.45 1.64
N PHE A 8 -4.03 2.20 0.34
CA PHE A 8 -4.67 3.15 -0.56
C PHE A 8 -6.18 3.23 -0.35
N ALA A 9 -6.87 2.12 -0.03
CA ALA A 9 -8.28 2.14 0.35
C ALA A 9 -8.55 2.98 1.61
N CYS A 10 -7.58 3.03 2.53
CA CYS A 10 -7.58 3.86 3.72
C CYS A 10 -6.93 5.25 3.51
N HIS A 11 -6.77 5.71 2.26
CA HIS A 11 -6.22 7.03 1.91
C HIS A 11 -4.84 7.32 2.52
N GLY A 12 -4.03 6.28 2.74
CA GLY A 12 -2.70 6.38 3.35
C GLY A 12 -2.72 6.43 4.89
N ASN A 13 -3.88 6.30 5.54
CA ASN A 13 -3.96 6.29 6.99
C ASN A 13 -3.48 4.94 7.55
N LEU A 14 -2.29 4.94 8.15
CA LEU A 14 -1.67 3.73 8.71
C LEU A 14 -2.50 3.10 9.84
N SER A 15 -3.20 3.88 10.67
CA SER A 15 -3.98 3.32 11.77
C SER A 15 -5.23 2.59 11.24
N GLN A 16 -5.96 3.23 10.33
CA GLN A 16 -7.12 2.61 9.66
C GLN A 16 -6.71 1.41 8.81
N THR A 17 -5.56 1.48 8.15
CA THR A 17 -5.01 0.36 7.36
C THR A 17 -4.68 -0.83 8.25
N ALA A 18 -4.10 -0.60 9.43
CA ALA A 18 -3.75 -1.65 10.38
C ALA A 18 -5.02 -2.33 10.93
N GLU A 19 -6.03 -1.53 11.26
CA GLU A 19 -7.36 -2.01 11.67
C GLU A 19 -8.02 -2.85 10.57
N MET A 20 -8.08 -2.34 9.33
CA MET A 20 -8.65 -3.06 8.18
C MET A 20 -7.95 -4.40 7.92
N LEU A 21 -6.63 -4.46 8.13
CA LEU A 21 -5.84 -5.67 7.93
C LEU A 21 -5.81 -6.60 9.16
N ILE A 22 -6.43 -6.19 10.29
CA ILE A 22 -6.40 -6.91 11.57
C ILE A 22 -4.96 -7.22 12.00
N VAL A 23 -4.10 -6.20 11.94
CA VAL A 23 -2.71 -6.30 12.40
C VAL A 23 -2.37 -5.13 13.32
N HIS A 24 -1.36 -5.32 14.17
CA HIS A 24 -0.82 -4.21 14.95
C HIS A 24 -0.15 -3.17 14.04
N ARG A 25 -0.21 -1.89 14.42
CA ARG A 25 0.41 -0.77 13.66
C ARG A 25 1.90 -1.00 13.38
N ASN A 26 2.65 -1.54 14.34
CA ASN A 26 4.08 -1.84 14.14
C ASN A 26 4.30 -2.90 13.07
N THR A 27 3.43 -3.92 13.00
CA THR A 27 3.47 -4.93 11.95
C THR A 27 3.20 -4.32 10.58
N LEU A 28 2.26 -3.37 10.49
CA LEU A 28 2.02 -2.63 9.25
C LEU A 28 3.24 -1.79 8.86
N LEU A 29 3.81 -1.01 9.77
CA LEU A 29 5.02 -0.21 9.52
C LEU A 29 6.18 -1.08 9.01
N TYR A 30 6.41 -2.23 9.65
CA TYR A 30 7.40 -3.20 9.18
C TYR A 30 7.11 -3.64 7.75
N ARG A 31 5.86 -4.00 7.42
CA ARG A 31 5.48 -4.38 6.06
C ARG A 31 5.70 -3.25 5.05
N MET A 32 5.37 -2.01 5.40
CA MET A 32 5.59 -0.84 4.54
C MET A 32 7.08 -0.61 4.26
N ASN A 33 7.93 -0.69 5.30
CA ASN A 33 9.38 -0.59 5.13
C ASN A 33 9.92 -1.72 4.24
N ARG A 34 9.47 -2.96 4.47
CA ARG A 34 9.85 -4.10 3.62
C ARG A 34 9.42 -3.92 2.16
N ILE A 35 8.28 -3.27 1.91
CA ILE A 35 7.83 -2.95 0.55
C ILE A 35 8.76 -1.91 -0.09
N ASN A 36 9.12 -0.84 0.62
CA ASN A 36 10.11 0.14 0.15
C ASN A 36 11.42 -0.54 -0.23
N ASP A 37 11.94 -1.42 0.63
CA ASP A 37 13.19 -2.16 0.38
C ASP A 37 13.10 -3.05 -0.86
N ILE A 38 12.08 -3.90 -0.94
CA ILE A 38 11.94 -4.92 -1.99
C ILE A 38 11.71 -4.25 -3.36
N ALA A 39 10.85 -3.23 -3.40
CA ALA A 39 10.54 -2.55 -4.65
C ALA A 39 11.55 -1.43 -4.98
N THR A 40 12.49 -1.13 -4.08
CA THR A 40 13.46 -0.03 -4.22
C THR A 40 12.76 1.29 -4.53
N ILE A 41 11.74 1.61 -3.73
CA ILE A 41 10.90 2.81 -3.86
C ILE A 41 10.88 3.58 -2.55
N ASP A 42 10.39 4.81 -2.62
CA ASP A 42 10.13 5.66 -1.47
C ASP A 42 8.64 6.02 -1.39
N LEU A 43 7.90 5.33 -0.52
CA LEU A 43 6.47 5.56 -0.27
C LEU A 43 6.16 6.85 0.52
N ASP A 44 7.16 7.56 1.05
CA ASP A 44 6.94 8.89 1.65
C ASP A 44 6.80 9.96 0.57
N ARG A 45 7.29 9.69 -0.65
CA ARG A 45 7.08 10.56 -1.82
C ARG A 45 5.64 10.48 -2.35
N PRO A 46 4.92 11.60 -2.48
CA PRO A 46 3.58 11.63 -3.05
C PRO A 46 3.50 11.07 -4.48
N GLU A 47 4.51 11.34 -5.31
CA GLU A 47 4.53 10.88 -6.71
C GLU A 47 4.62 9.35 -6.79
N THR A 48 5.46 8.74 -5.94
CA THR A 48 5.59 7.27 -5.82
C THR A 48 4.26 6.65 -5.40
N ARG A 49 3.59 7.22 -4.40
CA ARG A 49 2.28 6.73 -3.93
C ARG A 49 1.23 6.81 -5.04
N LEU A 50 1.18 7.92 -5.77
CA LEU A 50 0.26 8.08 -6.89
C LEU A 50 0.51 7.03 -7.98
N ALA A 51 1.77 6.86 -8.40
CA ALA A 51 2.15 5.89 -9.41
C ALA A 51 1.77 4.46 -9.00
N LEU A 52 2.02 4.07 -7.74
CA LEU A 52 1.63 2.76 -7.24
C LEU A 52 0.11 2.57 -7.17
N HIS A 53 -0.64 3.59 -6.73
CA HIS A 53 -2.08 3.51 -6.65
C HIS A 53 -2.71 3.31 -8.05
N LEU A 54 -2.21 4.05 -9.05
CA LEU A 54 -2.61 3.88 -10.44
C LEU A 54 -2.25 2.49 -10.98
N ALA A 55 -1.01 2.04 -10.76
CA ALA A 55 -0.56 0.71 -11.20
C ALA A 55 -1.42 -0.42 -10.63
N LEU A 56 -1.75 -0.35 -9.33
CA LEU A 56 -2.62 -1.33 -8.67
C LEU A 56 -4.06 -1.27 -9.20
N THR A 57 -4.57 -0.07 -9.46
CA THR A 57 -5.89 0.13 -10.06
C THR A 57 -5.97 -0.47 -11.45
N ILE A 58 -5.00 -0.17 -12.32
CA ILE A 58 -4.90 -0.72 -13.68
C ILE A 58 -4.81 -2.25 -13.61
N ARG A 59 -3.93 -2.80 -12.76
CA ARG A 59 -3.79 -4.24 -12.57
C ARG A 59 -5.13 -4.90 -12.19
N ARG A 60 -5.92 -4.28 -11.29
CA ARG A 60 -7.23 -4.79 -10.89
C ARG A 60 -8.22 -4.78 -12.06
N LEU A 61 -8.27 -3.69 -12.82
CA LEU A 61 -9.16 -3.58 -13.98
C LEU A 61 -8.82 -4.61 -15.06
N LEU A 62 -7.53 -4.84 -15.32
CA LEU A 62 -7.09 -5.85 -16.28
C LEU A 62 -7.37 -7.29 -15.83
N ALA A 63 -7.44 -7.55 -14.53
CA ALA A 63 -7.74 -8.88 -13.97
C ALA A 63 -9.25 -9.18 -13.88
N LEU A 64 -10.11 -8.21 -14.18
CA LEU A 64 -11.57 -8.36 -14.22
C LEU A 64 -12.09 -8.68 -15.63
N ASN A 65 -11.21 -8.69 -16.63
CA ASN A 65 -11.48 -9.08 -18.02
C ASN A 65 -10.90 -10.47 -18.30
#